data_AF-I3RF32-F1
#
_entry.id   AF-I3RF32-F1
#
_cell.length_a   1.000
_cell.length_b   1.000
_cell.length_c   1.000
_cell.angle_alpha   90.00
_cell.angle_beta   90.00
_cell.angle_gamma   90.00
#
_symmetry.space_group_name_H-M   'P 1'
#
loop_
_entity.id
_entity.type
_entity.pdbx_description
1 polymer ?
#
loop_
_entity_poly.entity_id
_entity_poly.type
_entity_poly.pdbx_seq_one_letter_code
_entity_poly.pdbx_strand_id
1 'polypeptide(L)'
;MDEVVEKAIKDKKTVQYLIELLSDENPGTVGDSLFVLMTVLRESPTSINITPELVEKVLSLLFSKNPYVREGAMGLSMEIASKEGEKFKNEFKRVVERMISEGDKNLVAFALLIIKELRLSEFKDKISEFVEVEDKVILPFKGRKWVKIGDIAKEVLEIL
;
A
#
# COMPACT_ATOMS: atom_id res chain seq x y z
N MET A 1 -15.05 -1.94 -15.10
CA MET A 1 -14.40 -1.27 -13.96
C MET A 1 -14.97 0.13 -13.79
N ASP A 2 -14.99 0.92 -14.86
CA ASP A 2 -15.43 2.32 -14.87
C ASP A 2 -16.86 2.55 -14.32
N GLU A 3 -17.84 1.70 -14.66
CA GLU A 3 -19.20 1.84 -14.14
C GLU A 3 -19.29 1.68 -12.60
N VAL A 4 -18.48 0.78 -12.03
CA VAL A 4 -18.46 0.54 -10.56
C VAL A 4 -17.77 1.69 -9.84
N VAL A 5 -16.68 2.23 -10.43
CA VAL A 5 -15.98 3.41 -9.91
C VAL A 5 -16.91 4.62 -9.93
N GLU A 6 -17.60 4.88 -11.03
CA GLU A 6 -18.57 5.98 -11.13
C GLU A 6 -19.69 5.87 -10.09
N LYS A 7 -20.23 4.66 -9.89
CA LYS A 7 -21.25 4.41 -8.86
C LYS A 7 -20.69 4.66 -7.47
N ALA A 8 -19.49 4.15 -7.16
CA ALA A 8 -18.84 4.34 -5.87
C ALA A 8 -18.53 5.81 -5.56
N ILE A 9 -18.15 6.61 -6.56
CA ILE A 9 -17.93 8.05 -6.38
C ILE A 9 -19.24 8.76 -6.00
N LYS A 10 -20.36 8.36 -6.60
CA LYS A 10 -21.69 9.00 -6.44
C LYS A 10 -22.47 8.46 -5.23
N ASP A 11 -22.22 7.23 -4.80
CA ASP A 11 -22.97 6.54 -3.75
C ASP A 11 -22.08 5.97 -2.64
N LYS A 12 -22.22 6.54 -1.44
CA LYS A 12 -21.49 6.10 -0.24
C LYS A 12 -21.79 4.65 0.14
N LYS A 13 -22.97 4.13 -0.19
CA LYS A 13 -23.35 2.75 0.12
C LYS A 13 -22.55 1.76 -0.71
N THR A 14 -22.33 2.08 -1.99
CA THR A 14 -21.45 1.31 -2.88
C THR A 14 -20.02 1.24 -2.34
N VAL A 15 -19.47 2.34 -1.80
CA VAL A 15 -18.16 2.33 -1.13
C VAL A 15 -18.15 1.42 0.10
N GLN A 16 -19.19 1.48 0.93
CA GLN A 16 -19.30 0.61 2.12
C GLN A 16 -19.30 -0.88 1.73
N TYR A 17 -20.06 -1.26 0.70
CA TYR A 17 -20.05 -2.64 0.20
C TYR A 17 -18.66 -3.06 -0.30
N LEU A 18 -17.95 -2.20 -1.02
CA LEU A 18 -16.57 -2.48 -1.45
C LEU A 18 -15.63 -2.69 -0.25
N ILE A 19 -15.81 -1.93 0.84
CA ILE A 19 -15.04 -2.11 2.07
C ILE A 19 -15.39 -3.44 2.76
N GLU A 20 -16.67 -3.80 2.83
CA GLU A 20 -17.11 -5.09 3.39
C GLU A 20 -16.52 -6.28 2.64
N LEU A 21 -16.45 -6.18 1.30
CA LEU A 21 -15.87 -7.21 0.42
C LEU A 21 -14.37 -7.44 0.64
N LEU A 22 -13.66 -6.56 1.37
CA LEU A 22 -12.28 -6.82 1.79
C LEU A 22 -12.16 -8.00 2.77
N SER A 23 -13.28 -8.47 3.31
CA SER A 23 -13.36 -9.66 4.18
C SER A 23 -14.00 -10.88 3.51
N ASP A 24 -14.21 -10.83 2.20
CA ASP A 24 -14.72 -11.96 1.44
C ASP A 24 -13.73 -13.14 1.43
N GLU A 25 -14.24 -14.37 1.38
CA GLU A 25 -13.41 -15.58 1.31
C GLU A 25 -12.75 -15.74 -0.07
N ASN A 26 -13.35 -15.16 -1.12
CA ASN A 26 -12.85 -15.21 -2.47
C ASN A 26 -11.76 -14.12 -2.68
N PRO A 27 -10.51 -14.51 -2.92
CA PRO A 27 -9.42 -13.55 -3.10
C PRO A 27 -9.56 -12.69 -4.37
N GLY A 28 -10.28 -13.16 -5.38
CA GLY A 28 -10.61 -12.38 -6.57
C GLY A 28 -11.50 -11.19 -6.21
N THR A 29 -12.57 -11.44 -5.44
CA THR A 29 -13.47 -10.40 -4.93
C THR A 29 -12.74 -9.36 -4.08
N VAL A 30 -11.87 -9.83 -3.17
CA VAL A 30 -11.05 -8.94 -2.33
C VAL A 30 -10.13 -8.09 -3.20
N GLY A 31 -9.43 -8.71 -4.15
CA GLY A 31 -8.52 -8.02 -5.07
C GLY A 31 -9.25 -6.95 -5.91
N ASP A 32 -10.35 -7.31 -6.56
CA ASP A 32 -11.16 -6.38 -7.36
C ASP A 32 -11.63 -5.20 -6.52
N SER A 33 -12.09 -5.46 -5.29
CA SER A 33 -12.53 -4.41 -4.37
C SER A 33 -11.39 -3.47 -3.99
N LEU A 34 -10.19 -3.98 -3.74
CA LEU A 34 -9.00 -3.17 -3.46
C LEU A 34 -8.65 -2.25 -4.63
N PHE A 35 -8.66 -2.75 -5.87
CA PHE A 35 -8.36 -1.94 -7.05
C PHE A 35 -9.43 -0.88 -7.32
N VAL A 36 -10.71 -1.21 -7.13
CA VAL A 36 -11.79 -0.23 -7.25
C VAL A 36 -11.65 0.85 -6.18
N LEU A 37 -11.43 0.48 -4.91
CA LEU A 37 -11.24 1.44 -3.82
C LEU A 37 -10.00 2.33 -4.06
N MET A 38 -8.90 1.76 -4.55
CA MET A 38 -7.69 2.51 -4.94
C MET A 38 -8.04 3.55 -6.01
N THR A 39 -8.80 3.15 -7.03
CA THR A 39 -9.19 4.04 -8.14
C THR A 39 -10.13 5.14 -7.67
N VAL A 40 -11.14 4.80 -6.85
CA VAL A 40 -12.07 5.77 -6.24
C VAL A 40 -11.32 6.76 -5.36
N LEU A 41 -10.37 6.30 -4.52
CA LEU A 41 -9.57 7.18 -3.67
C LEU A 41 -8.67 8.12 -4.49
N ARG A 42 -8.14 7.63 -5.61
CA ARG A 42 -7.31 8.41 -6.52
C ARG A 42 -8.12 9.53 -7.17
N GLU A 43 -9.31 9.20 -7.71
CA GLU A 43 -10.15 10.11 -8.49
C GLU A 43 -11.01 11.05 -7.63
N SER A 44 -11.51 10.56 -6.49
CA SER A 44 -12.35 11.32 -5.57
C SER A 44 -11.95 11.03 -4.11
N PRO A 45 -10.90 11.71 -3.59
CA PRO A 45 -10.32 11.44 -2.28
C PRO A 45 -11.32 11.47 -1.12
N THR A 46 -12.37 12.29 -1.23
CA THR A 46 -13.38 12.47 -0.20
C THR A 46 -14.53 11.47 -0.26
N SER A 47 -14.57 10.60 -1.29
CA SER A 47 -15.65 9.60 -1.45
C SER A 47 -15.50 8.41 -0.49
N ILE A 48 -14.30 8.18 0.04
CA ILE A 48 -14.03 7.10 1.01
C ILE A 48 -13.77 7.74 2.37
N ASN A 49 -14.51 7.32 3.38
CA ASN A 49 -14.20 7.67 4.76
C ASN A 49 -13.09 6.75 5.26
N ILE A 50 -11.84 7.24 5.28
CA ILE A 50 -10.71 6.45 5.77
C ILE A 50 -10.72 6.45 7.29
N THR A 51 -10.93 5.26 7.87
CA THR A 51 -10.90 5.01 9.32
C THR A 51 -9.68 4.16 9.71
N PRO A 52 -9.24 4.19 10.98
CA PRO A 52 -8.15 3.34 11.43
C PRO A 52 -8.39 1.85 11.13
N GLU A 53 -9.62 1.36 11.29
CA GLU A 53 -9.98 -0.04 11.03
C GLU A 53 -9.83 -0.40 9.55
N LEU A 54 -10.20 0.51 8.64
CA LEU A 54 -9.99 0.31 7.21
C LEU A 54 -8.49 0.26 6.89
N VAL A 55 -7.70 1.18 7.46
CA VAL A 55 -6.23 1.20 7.26
C VAL A 55 -5.60 -0.08 7.76
N GLU A 56 -5.91 -0.52 8.99
CA GLU A 56 -5.39 -1.76 9.55
C GLU A 56 -5.81 -2.97 8.70
N LYS A 57 -7.06 -3.01 8.22
CA LYS A 57 -7.54 -4.06 7.32
C LYS A 57 -6.73 -4.09 6.02
N VAL A 58 -6.58 -2.97 5.33
CA VAL A 58 -5.83 -2.89 4.07
C VAL A 58 -4.36 -3.27 4.27
N LEU A 59 -3.73 -2.78 5.33
CA LEU A 59 -2.34 -3.11 5.65
C LEU A 59 -2.16 -4.59 6.00
N SER A 60 -3.14 -5.23 6.64
CA SER A 60 -3.08 -6.68 6.91
C SER A 60 -3.06 -7.52 5.62
N LEU A 61 -3.72 -7.05 4.56
CA LEU A 61 -3.81 -7.72 3.26
C LEU A 61 -2.50 -7.70 2.48
N LEU A 62 -1.53 -6.86 2.85
CA LEU A 62 -0.16 -6.89 2.31
C LEU A 62 0.54 -8.24 2.54
N PHE A 63 0.17 -8.94 3.61
CA PHE A 63 0.73 -10.25 3.94
C PHE A 63 -0.08 -11.42 3.36
N SER A 64 -1.07 -11.14 2.50
CA SER A 64 -1.84 -12.18 1.82
C SER A 64 -0.91 -13.09 1.00
N LYS A 65 -1.19 -14.40 1.02
CA LYS A 65 -0.53 -15.37 0.13
C LYS A 65 -0.98 -15.23 -1.32
N ASN A 66 -2.13 -14.59 -1.56
CA ASN A 66 -2.63 -14.34 -2.90
C ASN A 66 -1.95 -13.10 -3.50
N PRO A 67 -1.21 -13.22 -4.62
CA PRO A 67 -0.51 -12.08 -5.22
C PRO A 67 -1.42 -10.94 -5.68
N TYR A 68 -2.62 -11.26 -6.18
CA TYR A 68 -3.58 -10.27 -6.66
C TYR A 68 -4.12 -9.39 -5.53
N VAL A 69 -4.46 -10.02 -4.39
CA VAL A 69 -4.84 -9.31 -3.17
C VAL A 69 -3.69 -8.44 -2.66
N ARG A 70 -2.47 -8.99 -2.61
CA ARG A 70 -1.29 -8.27 -2.15
C ARG A 70 -1.02 -7.03 -3.01
N GLU A 71 -1.11 -7.16 -4.32
CA GLU A 71 -0.93 -6.08 -5.28
C GLU A 71 -1.96 -4.96 -5.08
N GLY A 72 -3.25 -5.33 -4.99
CA GLY A 72 -4.33 -4.38 -4.70
C GLY A 72 -4.11 -3.68 -3.35
N ALA A 73 -3.66 -4.41 -2.33
CA ALA A 73 -3.41 -3.87 -1.00
C ALA A 73 -2.24 -2.88 -1.01
N MET A 74 -1.16 -3.17 -1.74
CA MET A 74 -0.05 -2.23 -1.92
C MET A 74 -0.51 -0.96 -2.64
N GLY A 75 -1.31 -1.10 -3.71
CA GLY A 75 -1.86 0.03 -4.44
C GLY A 75 -2.71 0.95 -3.57
N LEU A 76 -3.72 0.39 -2.88
CA LEU A 76 -4.59 1.15 -1.99
C LEU A 76 -3.82 1.75 -0.80
N SER A 77 -2.89 1.00 -0.19
CA SER A 77 -2.07 1.50 0.92
C SER A 77 -1.23 2.71 0.53
N MET A 78 -0.69 2.74 -0.69
CA MET A 78 0.09 3.87 -1.19
C MET A 78 -0.80 5.10 -1.43
N GLU A 79 -2.02 4.92 -1.95
CA GLU A 79 -2.98 6.02 -2.09
C GLU A 79 -3.37 6.59 -0.72
N ILE A 80 -3.64 5.73 0.28
CA ILE A 80 -3.91 6.15 1.65
C ILE A 80 -2.71 6.90 2.24
N ALA A 81 -1.49 6.37 2.08
CA ALA A 81 -0.27 7.01 2.58
C ALA A 81 -0.07 8.42 1.99
N SER A 82 -0.25 8.57 0.68
CA SER A 82 -0.06 9.87 0.00
C SER A 82 -1.11 10.92 0.38
N LYS A 83 -2.35 10.52 0.70
CA LYS A 83 -3.46 11.45 0.94
C LYS A 83 -3.74 11.71 2.42
N GLU A 84 -3.64 10.67 3.26
CA GLU A 84 -3.96 10.71 4.70
C GLU A 84 -2.86 10.08 5.58
N GLY A 85 -1.68 9.80 5.03
CA GLY A 85 -0.66 9.03 5.73
C GLY A 85 -0.16 9.64 7.04
N GLU A 86 -0.15 10.96 7.18
CA GLU A 86 0.23 11.61 8.45
C GLU A 86 -0.77 11.31 9.57
N LYS A 87 -2.07 11.20 9.24
CA LYS A 87 -3.12 10.85 10.21
C LYS A 87 -2.98 9.41 10.70
N PHE A 88 -2.50 8.51 9.85
CA PHE A 88 -2.36 7.07 10.12
C PHE A 88 -0.91 6.61 10.24
N LYS A 89 -0.02 7.54 10.61
CA LYS A 89 1.43 7.31 10.57
C LYS A 89 1.84 6.14 11.47
N ASN A 90 1.18 5.98 12.61
CA ASN A 90 1.50 4.92 13.57
C ASN A 90 1.12 3.53 13.04
N GLU A 91 -0.02 3.42 12.36
CA GLU A 91 -0.49 2.21 11.70
C GLU A 91 0.52 1.78 10.62
N PHE A 92 0.97 2.72 9.79
CA PHE A 92 2.01 2.46 8.79
C PHE A 92 3.34 2.06 9.42
N LYS A 93 3.82 2.76 10.46
CA LYS A 93 5.09 2.45 11.15
C LYS A 93 5.13 1.00 11.64
N ARG A 94 4.08 0.56 12.35
CA ARG A 94 3.98 -0.82 12.87
C ARG A 94 4.10 -1.86 11.75
N VAL A 95 3.49 -1.59 10.60
CA VAL A 95 3.48 -2.52 9.47
C VAL A 95 4.79 -2.46 8.69
N VAL A 96 5.41 -1.29 8.55
CA VAL A 96 6.74 -1.12 7.94
C VAL A 96 7.80 -1.93 8.67
N GLU A 97 7.83 -1.88 10.01
CA GLU A 97 8.78 -2.65 10.81
C GLU A 97 8.66 -4.16 10.54
N ARG A 98 7.41 -4.65 10.45
CA ARG A 98 7.11 -6.03 10.12
C ARG A 98 7.49 -6.39 8.67
N MET A 99 7.19 -5.53 7.70
CA MET A 99 7.54 -5.77 6.29
C MET A 99 9.06 -5.86 6.08
N ILE A 100 9.83 -5.05 6.81
CA ILE A 100 11.30 -5.08 6.73
C ILE A 100 11.88 -6.34 7.38
N SER A 101 11.30 -6.78 8.49
CA SER A 101 11.85 -7.88 9.30
C SER A 101 11.42 -9.27 8.82
N GLU A 102 10.18 -9.41 8.38
CA GLU A 102 9.55 -10.70 8.03
C GLU A 102 9.17 -10.80 6.55
N GLY A 103 9.16 -9.68 5.83
CA GLY A 103 8.66 -9.62 4.47
C GLY A 103 9.60 -10.26 3.46
N ASP A 104 9.03 -10.70 2.34
CA ASP A 104 9.83 -11.01 1.16
C ASP A 104 10.39 -9.72 0.53
N LYS A 105 11.29 -9.89 -0.44
CA LYS A 105 11.94 -8.78 -1.15
C LYS A 105 10.95 -7.73 -1.70
N ASN A 106 9.75 -8.13 -2.13
CA ASN A 106 8.76 -7.19 -2.66
C ASN A 106 8.12 -6.37 -1.53
N LEU A 107 7.84 -6.99 -0.37
CA LEU A 107 7.37 -6.29 0.82
C LEU A 107 8.43 -5.36 1.39
N VAL A 108 9.70 -5.76 1.44
CA VAL A 108 10.81 -4.89 1.86
C VAL A 108 10.89 -3.67 0.94
N ALA A 109 10.88 -3.87 -0.38
CA ALA A 109 10.92 -2.76 -1.33
C ALA A 109 9.70 -1.83 -1.19
N PHE A 110 8.51 -2.40 -0.94
CA PHE A 110 7.31 -1.61 -0.68
C PHE A 110 7.41 -0.82 0.64
N ALA A 111 7.99 -1.41 1.69
CA ALA A 111 8.23 -0.73 2.95
C ALA A 111 9.13 0.49 2.78
N LEU A 112 10.20 0.38 1.98
CA LEU A 112 11.06 1.52 1.64
C LEU A 112 10.26 2.64 0.97
N LEU A 113 9.34 2.31 0.06
CA LEU A 113 8.48 3.32 -0.56
C LEU A 113 7.56 4.02 0.44
N ILE A 114 6.96 3.28 1.37
CA ILE A 114 6.12 3.88 2.43
C ILE A 114 6.98 4.78 3.34
N ILE A 115 8.19 4.35 3.72
CA ILE A 115 9.10 5.17 4.51
C ILE A 115 9.41 6.49 3.80
N LYS A 116 9.71 6.44 2.50
CA LYS A 116 9.94 7.63 1.68
C LYS A 116 8.70 8.54 1.62
N GLU A 117 7.53 7.95 1.38
CA GLU A 117 6.26 8.70 1.28
C GLU A 117 5.94 9.43 2.58
N LEU A 118 6.10 8.76 3.72
CA LEU A 118 5.73 9.29 5.05
C LEU A 118 6.90 9.92 5.83
N ARG A 119 8.08 9.99 5.21
CA ARG A 119 9.33 10.49 5.79
C ARG A 119 9.64 9.89 7.17
N LEU A 120 9.60 8.57 7.27
CA LEU A 120 9.82 7.85 8.54
C LEU A 120 11.31 7.75 8.88
N SER A 121 11.88 8.88 9.34
CA SER A 121 13.32 9.04 9.63
C SER A 121 13.88 8.07 10.67
N GLU A 122 13.03 7.49 11.54
CA GLU A 122 13.42 6.50 12.53
C GLU A 122 13.94 5.19 11.91
N PHE A 123 13.64 4.92 10.63
CA PHE A 123 14.13 3.72 9.94
C PHE A 123 15.47 3.93 9.22
N LYS A 124 16.12 5.11 9.33
CA LYS A 124 17.37 5.42 8.60
C LYS A 124 18.45 4.34 8.74
N ASP A 125 18.72 3.90 9.97
CA ASP A 125 19.73 2.88 10.24
C ASP A 125 19.38 1.56 9.55
N LYS A 126 18.10 1.19 9.60
CA LYS A 126 17.60 -0.03 8.98
C LYS A 126 17.64 0.03 7.45
N ILE A 127 17.37 1.19 6.86
CA ILE A 127 17.43 1.40 5.40
C ILE A 127 18.87 1.26 4.89
N SER A 128 19.85 1.69 5.68
CA SER A 128 21.27 1.63 5.33
C SER A 128 21.75 0.19 5.08
N GLU A 129 21.15 -0.81 5.75
CA GLU A 129 21.42 -2.24 5.52
C GLU A 129 21.07 -2.69 4.09
N PHE A 130 20.19 -1.97 3.39
CA PHE A 130 19.71 -2.36 2.07
C PHE A 130 20.45 -1.70 0.90
N VAL A 131 21.31 -0.71 1.16
CA VAL A 131 21.97 0.14 0.12
C VAL A 131 22.77 -0.66 -0.91
N GLU A 132 23.34 -1.79 -0.49
CA GLU A 132 24.16 -2.68 -1.33
C GLU A 132 23.39 -3.90 -1.86
N VAL A 133 22.07 -3.97 -1.62
CA VAL A 133 21.25 -5.11 -2.07
C VAL A 133 20.95 -5.00 -3.56
N GLU A 134 21.48 -5.95 -4.34
CA GLU A 134 21.32 -6.00 -5.80
C GLU A 134 20.04 -6.68 -6.29
N ASP A 135 19.29 -7.30 -5.38
CA ASP A 135 18.05 -8.00 -5.73
C ASP A 135 17.06 -7.08 -6.42
N LYS A 136 16.54 -7.57 -7.55
CA LYS A 136 15.52 -6.87 -8.33
C LYS A 136 14.12 -7.28 -7.92
N VAL A 137 13.26 -6.29 -7.84
CA VAL A 137 11.83 -6.44 -7.53
C VAL A 137 10.96 -5.85 -8.64
N ILE A 138 9.70 -6.27 -8.66
CA ILE A 138 8.66 -5.73 -9.53
C ILE A 138 7.64 -5.05 -8.63
N LEU A 139 7.46 -3.73 -8.80
CA LEU A 139 6.50 -2.95 -8.04
C LEU A 139 5.33 -2.53 -8.96
N PRO A 140 4.12 -3.05 -8.74
CA PRO A 140 3.03 -2.96 -9.72
C PRO A 140 2.43 -1.56 -9.94
N PHE A 141 2.63 -0.60 -9.04
CA PHE A 141 1.89 0.68 -9.02
C PHE A 141 2.73 1.92 -9.41
N LYS A 142 4.00 1.77 -9.80
CA LYS A 142 4.86 2.91 -10.20
C LYS A 142 5.55 2.76 -11.55
N GLY A 143 5.14 1.79 -12.39
CA GLY A 143 5.85 1.47 -13.65
C GLY A 143 7.30 0.99 -13.43
N ARG A 144 7.72 0.81 -12.17
CA ARG A 144 9.04 0.35 -11.74
C ARG A 144 9.11 -1.16 -11.89
N LYS A 145 9.46 -1.61 -13.08
CA LYS A 145 9.83 -3.01 -13.33
C LYS A 145 11.35 -3.15 -13.18
N TRP A 146 11.80 -4.18 -12.46
CA TRP A 146 13.20 -4.56 -12.35
C TRP A 146 14.11 -3.53 -11.67
N VAL A 147 13.66 -2.98 -10.54
CA VAL A 147 14.45 -2.01 -9.75
C VAL A 147 15.21 -2.75 -8.65
N LYS A 148 16.48 -2.40 -8.43
CA LYS A 148 17.26 -2.95 -7.31
C LYS A 148 16.76 -2.36 -5.99
N ILE A 149 16.70 -3.19 -4.95
CA ILE A 149 16.33 -2.71 -3.61
C ILE A 149 17.31 -1.62 -3.12
N GLY A 150 18.61 -1.78 -3.36
CA GLY A 150 19.61 -0.79 -2.97
C GLY A 150 19.43 0.58 -3.63
N ASP A 151 18.96 0.62 -4.88
CA ASP A 151 18.65 1.90 -5.55
C ASP A 151 17.48 2.61 -4.88
N ILE A 152 16.45 1.85 -4.47
CA ILE A 152 15.32 2.40 -3.69
C ILE A 152 15.80 2.89 -2.33
N ALA A 153 16.65 2.12 -1.63
CA ALA A 153 17.18 2.50 -0.33
C ALA A 153 18.01 3.80 -0.39
N LYS A 154 18.86 3.95 -1.40
CA LYS A 154 19.63 5.19 -1.67
C LYS A 154 18.69 6.38 -1.90
N GLU A 155 17.70 6.23 -2.77
CA GLU A 155 16.69 7.28 -3.02
C GLU A 155 15.92 7.68 -1.76
N VAL A 156 15.72 6.75 -0.81
CA VAL A 156 15.01 7.03 0.45
C VAL A 156 15.92 7.83 1.38
N LEU A 157 17.17 7.40 1.56
CA LEU A 157 18.14 8.07 2.44
C LEU A 157 18.48 9.50 2.00
N GLU A 158 18.45 9.80 0.69
CA GLU A 158 18.65 11.16 0.17
C GLU A 158 17.56 12.15 0.59
N ILE A 159 16.36 11.65 0.93
CA ILE A 159 15.18 12.47 1.23
C ILE A 159 14.90 12.57 2.74
N LEU A 160 15.31 11.56 3.52
CA LEU A 160 15.12 11.51 4.97
C LEU A 160 16.17 12.36 5.71
#